data_AF-A0A3R9R6X0-F1
#
_entry.id   AF-A0A3R9R6X0-F1
#
_cell.length_a   1.000
_cell.length_b   1.000
_cell.length_c   1.000
_cell.angle_alpha   90.00
_cell.angle_beta   90.00
_cell.angle_gamma   90.00
#
_symmetry.space_group_name_H-M   'P 1'
#
loop_
_entity.id
_entity.type
_entity.pdbx_description
1 polymer ?
#
loop_
_entity_poly.entity_id
_entity_poly.type
_entity_poly.pdbx_seq_one_letter_code
_entity_poly.pdbx_strand_id
1 'polypeptide(L)' 'SAIKHGLADVGVGIEVVARYYDLDFMPISYEDYDFLVRKDRVEKRGVRTFIEILRSEEARSVISSIPGMIPKENMGEVL' A
#
# COMPACT_ATOMS: atom_id res chain seq x y z
N SER A 1 -0.91 -19.92 3.16
CA SER A 1 -0.95 -21.38 2.97
C SER A 1 -0.86 -22.13 4.31
N ALA A 2 0.24 -22.02 5.07
CA ALA A 2 0.40 -22.74 6.35
C ALA A 2 -0.77 -22.57 7.35
N ILE A 3 -1.17 -21.32 7.65
CA ILE A 3 -2.27 -21.04 8.59
C ILE A 3 -3.60 -21.59 8.07
N LYS A 4 -3.96 -21.28 6.81
CA LYS A 4 -5.18 -21.79 6.16
C LYS A 4 -5.29 -23.32 6.16
N HIS A 5 -4.17 -24.03 6.11
CA HIS A 5 -4.13 -25.49 6.14
C HIS A 5 -3.93 -26.08 7.54
N GLY A 6 -3.96 -25.27 8.60
CA GLY A 6 -3.79 -25.72 9.98
C GLY A 6 -2.38 -26.20 10.32
N LEU A 7 -1.37 -25.80 9.54
CA LEU A 7 0.05 -26.15 9.78
C LEU A 7 0.75 -25.16 10.73
N ALA A 8 0.08 -24.05 11.07
CA ALA A 8 0.55 -23.04 12.01
C ALA A 8 -0.66 -22.29 12.60
N ASP A 9 -0.54 -21.81 13.84
CA ASP A 9 -1.60 -21.05 14.51
C ASP A 9 -1.61 -19.57 14.12
N VAL A 10 -0.42 -18.96 13.94
CA VAL A 10 -0.23 -17.54 13.67
C VAL A 10 0.92 -17.28 12.69
N GLY A 11 0.90 -16.12 12.04
CA GLY A 11 2.00 -15.64 11.20
C GLY A 11 1.85 -14.16 10.86
N VAL A 12 2.97 -13.53 10.49
CA VAL A 12 3.00 -12.13 10.07
C VAL A 12 2.66 -12.04 8.58
N GLY A 13 1.77 -11.13 8.22
CA GLY A 13 1.37 -10.89 6.83
C GLY A 13 0.56 -9.61 6.69
N ILE A 14 0.17 -9.30 5.46
CA ILE A 14 -0.63 -8.11 5.14
C ILE A 14 -2.13 -8.41 5.18
N GLU A 15 -2.93 -7.42 5.58
CA GLU A 15 -4.36 -7.57 5.82
C GLU A 15 -5.14 -8.08 4.59
N VAL A 16 -4.81 -7.57 3.40
CA VAL A 16 -5.45 -7.98 2.13
C VAL A 16 -5.37 -9.50 1.94
N VAL A 17 -4.22 -10.10 2.27
CA VAL A 17 -3.99 -11.54 2.08
C VAL A 17 -4.76 -12.34 3.13
N ALA A 18 -4.80 -11.88 4.38
CA ALA A 18 -5.59 -12.53 5.42
C ALA A 18 -7.09 -12.55 5.05
N ARG A 19 -7.63 -11.40 4.61
CA ARG A 19 -9.02 -11.30 4.15
C ARG A 19 -9.30 -12.16 2.92
N TYR A 20 -8.39 -12.20 1.94
CA TYR A 20 -8.54 -13.04 0.75
C TYR A 20 -8.65 -14.54 1.10
N TYR A 21 -7.96 -14.98 2.15
CA TYR A 21 -7.99 -16.35 2.62
C TYR A 21 -9.03 -16.63 3.71
N ASP A 22 -9.88 -15.66 4.05
CA ASP A 22 -10.88 -15.74 5.12
C ASP A 22 -10.25 -16.10 6.48
N LEU A 23 -9.13 -15.47 6.78
CA LEU A 23 -8.41 -15.61 8.05
C LEU A 23 -8.65 -14.39 8.94
N ASP A 24 -8.69 -14.62 10.25
CA ASP A 24 -8.65 -13.53 11.23
C ASP A 24 -7.37 -12.70 11.07
N PHE A 25 -7.49 -11.39 11.24
CA PHE A 25 -6.37 -10.46 11.15
C PHE A 25 -6.32 -9.54 12.38
N MET A 26 -5.14 -9.46 12.99
CA MET A 26 -4.87 -8.55 14.11
C MET A 26 -3.76 -7.56 13.69
N PRO A 27 -4.05 -6.25 13.62
CA PRO A 27 -3.06 -5.26 13.19
C PRO A 27 -1.96 -5.11 14.25
N ILE A 28 -0.70 -5.19 13.82
CA ILE A 28 0.48 -5.01 14.68
C ILE A 28 1.27 -3.73 14.36
N SER A 29 1.31 -3.33 13.09
CA SER A 29 2.00 -2.14 12.58
C SER A 29 1.47 -1.82 11.18
N TYR A 30 1.78 -0.62 10.70
CA TYR A 30 1.58 -0.22 9.32
C TYR A 30 2.92 -0.17 8.58
N GLU A 31 2.86 -0.34 7.27
CA GLU A 31 4.00 -0.26 6.37
C GLU A 31 3.95 1.06 5.59
N ASP A 32 5.10 1.72 5.46
CA ASP A 32 5.25 2.91 4.63
C ASP A 32 5.84 2.51 3.26
N TYR A 33 5.23 3.01 2.20
CA TYR A 33 5.58 2.66 0.82
C TYR A 33 5.97 3.92 0.03
N ASP A 34 7.15 3.85 -0.60
CA ASP A 34 7.65 4.89 -1.49
C ASP A 34 7.80 4.39 -2.93
N PHE A 35 7.54 5.26 -3.90
CA PHE A 35 7.86 4.99 -5.30
C PHE A 35 9.26 5.51 -5.65
N LEU A 36 10.12 4.62 -6.13
CA LEU A 36 11.46 4.99 -6.58
C LEU A 36 11.45 5.41 -8.05
N VAL A 37 11.95 6.61 -8.34
CA VAL A 37 12.13 7.13 -9.69
C VAL A 37 13.56 7.61 -9.88
N ARG A 38 14.16 7.33 -11.05
CA ARG A 38 15.47 7.89 -11.39
C ARG A 38 15.38 9.42 -11.45
N LYS A 39 16.34 10.10 -10.80
CA LYS A 39 16.35 11.57 -10.68
C LYS A 39 16.27 12.32 -12.02
N ASP A 40 16.94 11.81 -13.07
CA ASP A 40 16.89 12.37 -14.43
C ASP A 40 15.54 12.15 -15.15
N ARG A 41 14.60 11.44 -14.53
CA ARG A 41 13.28 11.13 -15.08
C ARG A 41 12.14 11.84 -14.37
N VAL A 42 12.39 12.52 -13.24
CA VAL A 42 11.36 13.23 -12.46
C VAL A 42 10.59 14.22 -13.32
N GLU A 43 11.28 14.96 -14.19
CA GLU A 43 10.66 15.97 -15.08
C GLU A 43 9.94 15.39 -16.30
N LYS A 44 10.03 14.08 -16.54
CA LYS A 44 9.30 13.45 -17.64
C LYS A 44 7.81 13.58 -17.38
N ARG A 45 7.07 13.98 -18.42
CA ARG A 45 5.62 14.21 -18.35
C ARG A 45 4.88 13.08 -17.63
N GLY A 46 5.18 11.82 -17.95
CA GLY A 46 4.54 10.67 -17.31
C GLY A 46 4.78 10.59 -15.80
N VAL A 47 5.99 10.90 -15.32
CA VAL A 47 6.32 10.89 -13.90
C VAL A 47 5.62 12.05 -13.18
N ARG A 48 5.64 13.25 -13.75
CA ARG A 48 4.90 14.39 -13.19
C ARG A 48 3.40 14.12 -13.10
N THR A 49 2.79 13.61 -14.17
CA THR A 49 1.37 13.23 -14.14
C THR A 49 1.08 12.17 -13.08
N PHE A 50 1.95 11.16 -12.93
CA PHE A 50 1.81 10.15 -11.89
C PHE A 50 1.88 10.75 -10.47
N ILE A 51 2.83 11.65 -10.22
CA ILE A 51 2.95 12.35 -8.93
C ILE A 51 1.70 13.18 -8.63
N GLU A 52 1.16 13.90 -9.63
CA GLU A 52 -0.08 14.66 -9.44
C GLU A 52 -1.29 13.76 -9.17
N ILE A 53 -1.35 12.57 -9.80
CA ILE A 53 -2.38 11.57 -9.48
C ILE A 53 -2.23 11.10 -8.03
N LEU A 54 -1.02 10.83 -7.54
CA LEU A 54 -0.81 10.40 -6.14
C LEU A 54 -1.28 11.45 -5.13
N ARG A 55 -1.26 12.74 -5.49
CA ARG A 55 -1.74 13.85 -4.66
C ARG A 55 -3.27 14.04 -4.70
N SER A 56 -3.97 13.34 -5.58
CA SER A 56 -5.38 13.57 -5.83
C SER A 56 -6.27 12.86 -4.80
N GLU A 57 -7.47 13.41 -4.60
CA GLU A 57 -8.48 12.79 -3.71
C GLU A 57 -8.95 11.43 -4.22
N GLU A 58 -8.96 11.23 -5.54
CA GLU A 58 -9.29 9.95 -6.15
C GLU A 58 -8.27 8.88 -5.75
N ALA A 59 -6.97 9.19 -5.75
CA ALA A 59 -5.95 8.24 -5.31
C ALA A 59 -6.07 7.92 -3.81
N ARG A 60 -6.35 8.93 -2.97
CA ARG A 60 -6.61 8.73 -1.53
C ARG A 60 -7.82 7.82 -1.29
N SER A 61 -8.89 8.02 -2.06
CA SER A 61 -10.10 7.19 -1.99
C SER A 61 -9.82 5.75 -2.40
N VAL A 62 -9.10 5.55 -3.50
CA VAL A 62 -8.70 4.21 -3.96
C VAL A 62 -7.85 3.50 -2.91
N ILE A 63 -6.85 4.17 -2.32
CA ILE A 63 -5.98 3.56 -1.31
C ILE A 63 -6.75 3.23 -0.04
N SER A 64 -7.63 4.13 0.41
CA SER A 64 -8.49 3.90 1.59
C SER A 64 -9.44 2.70 1.42
N SER A 65 -9.74 2.31 0.17
CA SER A 65 -10.57 1.13 -0.11
C SER A 65 -9.81 -0.20 0.02
N ILE A 66 -8.47 -0.15 0.07
CA ILE A 66 -7.63 -1.35 0.18
C ILE A 66 -7.43 -1.67 1.66
N PRO A 67 -7.83 -2.87 2.14
CA PRO A 67 -7.59 -3.28 3.51
C PRO A 67 -6.11 -3.19 3.92
N GLY A 68 -5.83 -2.61 5.09
CA GLY A 68 -4.47 -2.47 5.61
C GLY A 68 -3.63 -1.36 4.97
N MET A 69 -4.17 -0.61 4.01
CA MET A 69 -3.52 0.56 3.42
C MET A 69 -4.09 1.84 4.02
N ILE A 70 -3.21 2.80 4.31
CA ILE A 70 -3.59 4.12 4.83
C ILE A 70 -2.94 5.18 3.94
N PRO A 71 -3.72 6.05 3.28
CA PRO A 71 -3.14 7.17 2.55
C PRO A 71 -2.44 8.12 3.52
N LYS A 72 -1.24 8.58 3.14
CA LYS A 72 -0.45 9.52 3.93
C LYS A 72 -0.69 10.94 3.46
N GLU A 73 -0.52 11.89 4.38
CA GLU A 73 -0.66 13.32 4.05
C GLU A 73 0.34 13.79 2.99
N ASN A 74 1.55 13.23 3.01
CA ASN A 74 2.64 13.58 2.12
C ASN A 74 2.71 12.73 0.84
N MET A 75 1.62 12.04 0.48
CA MET A 75 1.58 11.27 -0.76
C MET A 75 1.96 12.10 -1.99
N GLY A 76 2.88 11.58 -2.81
CA GLY A 76 3.40 12.29 -3.97
C GLY A 76 4.36 13.43 -3.63
N GLU A 77 4.85 13.52 -2.39
CA GLU A 77 6.05 14.32 -2.08
C GLU A 77 7.27 13.74 -2.80
N VAL A 78 8.14 14.61 -3.32
CA VAL A 78 9.41 14.22 -3.93
C VAL A 78 10.52 14.60 -2.95
N LEU A 79 11.22 13.59 -2.43
CA LEU A 79 12.32 13.71 -1.47
C LEU A 79 13.66 14.05 -2.14
#